data_AF-A0A822DFZ7-F1
#
_entry.id   AF-A0A822DFZ7-F1
#
_cell.length_a   1.000
_cell.length_b   1.000
_cell.length_c   1.000
_cell.angle_alpha   90.00
_cell.angle_beta   90.00
_cell.angle_gamma   90.00
#
_symmetry.space_group_name_H-M   'P 1'
#
loop_
_entity.id
_entity.type
_entity.pdbx_description
1 polymer ?
#
loop_
_entity_poly.entity_id
_entity_poly.type
_entity_poly.pdbx_seq_one_letter_code
_entity_poly.pdbx_strand_id
1 'polypeptide(L)'
;REDGSILNKEKLHEQLVELKSIDNQWNKSVYLSSSGGSGGKRLFFATDIKQNLLQRQILVDMMLKQNIISHNDICLNLFQSNNIYRSFEIFNDFCSIANCTTLPMSTSANDEDVLDVIEYFKPNILMGSPYRLMQLAFFIEKQSKKEIKFEKIFFACESLDEIKQRFFKRIFHCSIYIGFYGSAETGVFACQSPKYSSTKIYLYPKDLVHIEIIDSKIIVTNLIRKRNQLIRFDIGDLGRLISNDEHDKYGLIEVFHSQRLVMIG
;
A
#
# COMPACT_ATOMS: atom_id res chain seq x y z
N ARG A 1 -23.58 -7.56 17.75
CA ARG A 1 -22.44 -8.50 17.87
C ARG A 1 -21.70 -8.09 19.11
N GLU A 2 -21.69 -8.96 20.12
CA GLU A 2 -21.63 -8.58 21.54
C GLU A 2 -20.57 -9.42 22.29
N ASP A 3 -19.39 -9.60 21.68
CA ASP A 3 -18.18 -9.75 22.46
C ASP A 3 -17.10 -8.89 21.83
N GLY A 4 -16.28 -8.24 22.64
CA GLY A 4 -15.07 -7.61 22.13
C GLY A 4 -14.03 -8.67 21.75
N SER A 5 -14.34 -9.76 21.07
CA SER A 5 -13.31 -10.74 20.69
C SER A 5 -12.48 -10.25 19.49
N ILE A 6 -11.21 -10.68 19.47
CA ILE A 6 -10.31 -10.40 18.34
C ILE A 6 -10.77 -11.23 17.13
N LEU A 7 -10.97 -10.56 16.00
CA LEU A 7 -11.30 -11.18 14.73
C LEU A 7 -10.00 -11.62 14.03
N ASN A 8 -9.77 -12.92 13.94
CA ASN A 8 -8.66 -13.46 13.16
C ASN A 8 -9.08 -13.73 11.71
N LYS A 9 -8.10 -14.04 10.86
CA LYS A 9 -8.32 -14.28 9.42
C LYS A 9 -9.22 -15.49 9.13
N GLU A 10 -9.12 -16.55 9.92
CA GLU A 10 -9.95 -17.76 9.75
C GLU A 10 -11.42 -17.45 10.01
N LYS A 11 -11.72 -16.83 11.16
CA LYS A 11 -13.07 -16.36 11.51
C LYS A 11 -13.62 -15.37 10.50
N LEU A 12 -12.79 -14.45 10.00
CA LEU A 12 -13.20 -13.53 8.94
C LEU A 12 -13.62 -14.29 7.67
N HIS A 13 -12.86 -15.31 7.28
CA HIS A 13 -13.21 -16.11 6.10
C HIS A 13 -14.52 -16.89 6.29
N GLU A 14 -14.73 -17.50 7.46
CA GLU A 14 -15.98 -18.19 7.79
C GLU A 14 -17.18 -17.24 7.66
N GLN A 15 -17.08 -16.04 8.24
CA GLN A 15 -18.11 -15.01 8.14
C GLN A 15 -18.36 -14.58 6.69
N LEU A 16 -17.32 -14.46 5.87
CA LEU A 16 -17.47 -14.09 4.46
C LEU A 16 -18.14 -15.19 3.63
N VAL A 17 -17.88 -16.47 3.92
CA VAL A 17 -18.55 -17.60 3.24
C VAL A 17 -20.03 -17.64 3.61
N GLU A 18 -20.36 -17.46 4.88
CA GLU A 18 -21.74 -17.39 5.36
C GLU A 18 -22.48 -16.18 4.76
N LEU A 19 -21.87 -14.99 4.75
CA LEU A 19 -22.48 -13.80 4.14
C LEU A 19 -22.80 -14.02 2.65
N LYS A 20 -21.95 -14.71 1.91
CA LYS A 20 -22.17 -15.03 0.49
C LYS A 20 -23.33 -16.01 0.26
N SER A 21 -23.64 -16.88 1.22
CA SER A 21 -24.75 -17.82 1.08
C SER A 21 -26.12 -17.18 1.33
N ILE A 22 -26.15 -16.03 2.02
CA ILE A 22 -27.40 -15.34 2.39
C ILE A 22 -27.63 -13.99 1.68
N ASP A 23 -26.58 -13.30 1.21
CA ASP A 23 -26.68 -12.03 0.46
C ASP A 23 -26.43 -12.25 -1.03
N ASN A 24 -27.49 -12.35 -1.84
CA ASN A 24 -27.38 -12.48 -3.29
C ASN A 24 -26.74 -11.27 -4.01
N GLN A 25 -26.51 -10.14 -3.30
CA GLN A 25 -25.85 -8.95 -3.81
C GLN A 25 -24.41 -8.75 -3.29
N TRP A 26 -23.83 -9.79 -2.67
CA TRP A 26 -22.46 -9.73 -2.12
C TRP A 26 -21.41 -9.29 -3.14
N ASN A 27 -21.65 -9.57 -4.43
CA ASN A 27 -20.75 -9.27 -5.55
C ASN A 27 -21.13 -8.01 -6.36
N LYS A 28 -22.10 -7.21 -5.91
CA LYS A 28 -22.56 -6.00 -6.60
C LYS A 28 -21.88 -4.76 -6.02
N SER A 29 -21.42 -3.85 -6.88
CA SER A 29 -20.78 -2.58 -6.48
C SER A 29 -19.56 -2.76 -5.57
N VAL A 30 -18.79 -3.83 -5.81
CA VAL A 30 -17.62 -4.18 -5.01
C VAL A 30 -16.32 -4.02 -5.77
N TYR A 31 -15.32 -3.57 -5.03
CA TYR A 31 -13.92 -3.67 -5.37
C TYR A 31 -13.37 -4.98 -4.77
N LEU A 32 -13.03 -5.92 -5.65
CA LEU A 32 -12.54 -7.25 -5.28
C LEU A 32 -11.02 -7.28 -5.14
N SER A 33 -10.56 -8.11 -4.23
CA SER A 33 -9.15 -8.22 -3.85
C SER A 33 -8.81 -9.67 -3.63
N SER A 34 -7.79 -10.17 -4.33
CA SER A 34 -7.20 -11.46 -3.95
C SER A 34 -6.58 -11.33 -2.56
N SER A 35 -6.88 -12.26 -1.64
CA SER A 35 -6.17 -12.38 -0.36
C SER A 35 -5.30 -13.63 -0.38
N GLY A 36 -4.06 -13.50 0.10
CA GLY A 36 -3.16 -14.63 0.23
C GLY A 36 -3.71 -15.64 1.24
N GLY A 37 -3.75 -16.92 0.84
CA GLY A 37 -4.15 -18.05 1.69
C GLY A 37 -3.09 -19.15 1.66
N SER A 38 -2.74 -19.68 2.83
CA SER A 38 -1.75 -20.75 3.04
C SER A 38 -2.23 -22.15 2.61
N GLY A 39 -3.36 -22.26 1.89
CA GLY A 39 -4.02 -23.54 1.56
C GLY A 39 -4.43 -23.71 0.09
N GLY A 40 -3.82 -22.97 -0.85
CA GLY A 40 -4.02 -23.16 -2.29
C GLY A 40 -5.34 -22.66 -2.89
N LYS A 41 -6.38 -22.41 -2.08
CA LYS A 41 -7.62 -21.74 -2.54
C LYS A 41 -7.45 -20.22 -2.52
N ARG A 42 -7.59 -19.59 -3.70
CA ARG A 42 -7.65 -18.12 -3.82
C ARG A 42 -8.89 -17.60 -3.10
N LEU A 43 -8.69 -16.67 -2.17
CA LEU A 43 -9.76 -16.02 -1.45
C LEU A 43 -9.94 -14.59 -1.97
N PHE A 44 -11.18 -14.12 -1.94
CA PHE A 44 -11.53 -12.78 -2.40
C PHE A 44 -12.17 -11.99 -1.28
N PHE A 45 -11.60 -10.82 -1.00
CA PHE A 45 -12.18 -9.82 -0.12
C PHE A 45 -12.90 -8.75 -0.94
N ALA A 46 -14.19 -8.58 -0.66
CA ALA A 46 -15.04 -7.61 -1.35
C ALA A 46 -15.23 -6.36 -0.48
N THR A 47 -14.86 -5.20 -1.02
CA THR A 47 -15.10 -3.90 -0.37
C THR A 47 -16.10 -3.12 -1.20
N ASP A 48 -16.99 -2.32 -0.59
CA ASP A 48 -17.82 -1.39 -1.36
C ASP A 48 -16.94 -0.36 -2.10
N ILE A 49 -17.26 -0.07 -3.37
CA ILE A 49 -16.45 0.82 -4.22
C ILE A 49 -16.36 2.23 -3.63
N LYS A 50 -17.47 2.79 -3.14
CA LYS A 50 -17.49 4.15 -2.58
C LYS A 50 -16.68 4.23 -1.29
N GLN A 51 -16.80 3.22 -0.43
CA GLN A 51 -15.98 3.12 0.79
C GLN A 51 -14.49 2.97 0.47
N ASN A 52 -14.15 2.22 -0.58
CA ASN A 52 -12.77 2.08 -1.02
C ASN A 52 -12.18 3.39 -1.55
N LEU A 53 -12.94 4.15 -2.34
CA LEU A 53 -12.53 5.46 -2.82
C LEU A 53 -12.40 6.47 -1.67
N LEU A 54 -13.32 6.46 -0.71
CA LEU A 54 -13.23 7.30 0.50
C LEU A 54 -11.97 6.97 1.32
N GLN A 55 -11.64 5.68 1.49
CA GLN A 55 -10.40 5.25 2.14
C GLN A 55 -9.17 5.87 1.47
N ARG A 56 -9.13 5.81 0.13
CA ARG A 56 -8.04 6.37 -0.67
C ARG A 56 -7.96 7.88 -0.52
N GLN A 57 -9.10 8.57 -0.54
CA GLN A 57 -9.18 10.02 -0.34
C GLN A 57 -8.59 10.44 1.00
N ILE A 58 -9.00 9.80 2.10
CA ILE A 58 -8.52 10.16 3.45
C ILE A 58 -7.00 9.96 3.56
N LEU A 59 -6.48 8.88 2.97
CA LEU A 59 -5.03 8.64 2.96
C LEU A 59 -4.28 9.66 2.09
N VAL A 60 -4.82 10.03 0.92
CA VAL A 60 -4.21 11.05 0.04
C VAL A 60 -4.22 12.43 0.70
N ASP A 61 -5.30 12.81 1.37
CA ASP A 61 -5.37 14.07 2.12
C ASP A 61 -4.27 14.16 3.19
N MET A 62 -3.99 13.04 3.86
CA MET A 62 -2.83 12.93 4.76
C MET A 62 -1.52 13.07 3.99
N MET A 63 -1.34 12.38 2.87
CA MET A 63 -0.11 12.46 2.07
C MET A 63 0.19 13.88 1.58
N LEU A 64 -0.83 14.60 1.10
CA LEU A 64 -0.71 16.00 0.68
C LEU A 64 -0.29 16.90 1.85
N LYS A 65 -0.95 16.78 3.01
CA LYS A 65 -0.62 17.57 4.22
C LYS A 65 0.78 17.28 4.75
N GLN A 66 1.31 16.08 4.50
CA GLN A 66 2.64 15.66 4.94
C GLN A 66 3.71 15.85 3.86
N ASN A 67 3.38 16.47 2.72
CA ASN A 67 4.26 16.66 1.56
C ASN A 67 4.87 15.34 1.04
N ILE A 68 4.15 14.22 1.19
CA ILE A 68 4.54 12.92 0.65
C ILE A 68 4.31 12.89 -0.86
N ILE A 69 3.22 13.49 -1.32
CA ILE A 69 2.86 13.68 -2.73
C ILE A 69 2.33 15.11 -2.94
N SER A 70 2.42 15.63 -4.15
CA SER A 70 1.92 16.95 -4.55
C SER A 70 1.31 16.90 -5.97
N HIS A 71 0.50 17.90 -6.32
CA HIS A 71 -0.09 18.03 -7.65
C HIS A 71 0.95 18.23 -8.78
N ASN A 72 2.17 18.65 -8.44
CA ASN A 72 3.26 18.83 -9.41
C ASN A 72 4.05 17.55 -9.66
N ASP A 73 3.78 16.47 -8.91
CA ASP A 73 4.50 15.21 -9.08
C ASP A 73 4.11 14.53 -10.40
N ILE A 74 5.12 13.93 -11.05
CA ILE A 74 4.97 13.03 -12.19
C ILE A 74 5.40 11.64 -11.72
N CYS A 75 4.42 10.74 -11.69
CA CYS A 75 4.53 9.44 -11.04
C CYS A 75 4.62 8.32 -12.07
N LEU A 76 5.75 7.63 -12.16
CA LEU A 76 5.89 6.42 -12.96
C LEU A 76 5.44 5.18 -12.17
N ASN A 77 4.35 4.55 -12.62
CA ASN A 77 3.74 3.42 -11.92
C ASN A 77 4.03 2.08 -12.61
N LEU A 78 4.85 1.25 -11.96
CA LEU A 78 5.25 -0.09 -12.39
C LEU A 78 4.63 -1.20 -11.53
N PHE A 79 3.58 -0.92 -10.75
CA PHE A 79 2.89 -1.96 -10.00
C PHE A 79 2.11 -2.94 -10.89
N GLN A 80 1.74 -4.09 -10.34
CA GLN A 80 1.10 -5.18 -11.08
C GLN A 80 -0.39 -4.89 -11.33
N SER A 81 -0.85 -5.11 -12.56
CA SER A 81 -2.21 -4.79 -13.02
C SER A 81 -3.11 -6.01 -13.27
N ASN A 82 -2.65 -7.22 -12.96
CA ASN A 82 -3.35 -8.46 -13.29
C ASN A 82 -3.81 -9.26 -12.05
N ASN A 83 -4.55 -10.35 -12.26
CA ASN A 83 -4.94 -11.32 -11.22
C ASN A 83 -5.77 -10.77 -10.04
N ILE A 84 -6.48 -9.65 -10.22
CA ILE A 84 -7.29 -9.01 -9.15
C ILE A 84 -6.37 -8.53 -7.99
N TYR A 85 -5.11 -8.29 -8.32
CA TYR A 85 -4.20 -7.52 -7.52
C TYR A 85 -4.39 -6.03 -7.82
N ARG A 86 -4.17 -5.22 -6.79
CA ARG A 86 -4.77 -3.89 -6.69
C ARG A 86 -3.74 -2.79 -6.69
N SER A 87 -2.46 -3.12 -6.59
CA SER A 87 -1.41 -2.13 -6.36
C SER A 87 -1.35 -1.15 -7.54
N PHE A 88 -1.46 -1.60 -8.78
CA PHE A 88 -1.49 -0.69 -9.92
C PHE A 88 -2.63 0.33 -9.84
N GLU A 89 -3.87 -0.14 -9.67
CA GLU A 89 -5.07 0.69 -9.57
C GLU A 89 -5.03 1.62 -8.35
N ILE A 90 -4.60 1.13 -7.18
CA ILE A 90 -4.52 1.94 -5.95
C ILE A 90 -3.60 3.14 -6.14
N PHE A 91 -2.44 2.93 -6.74
CA PHE A 91 -1.46 4.01 -6.91
C PHE A 91 -1.85 4.97 -8.04
N ASN A 92 -2.54 4.50 -9.08
CA ASN A 92 -3.16 5.39 -10.08
C ASN A 92 -4.27 6.27 -9.47
N ASP A 93 -5.09 5.69 -8.59
CA ASP A 93 -6.11 6.44 -7.86
C ASP A 93 -5.49 7.45 -6.90
N PHE A 94 -4.42 7.10 -6.18
CA PHE A 94 -3.71 8.05 -5.34
C PHE A 94 -3.23 9.26 -6.15
N CYS A 95 -2.67 9.03 -7.33
CA CYS A 95 -2.25 10.13 -8.21
C CYS A 95 -3.44 10.98 -8.68
N SER A 96 -4.52 10.32 -9.12
CA SER A 96 -5.72 11.00 -9.61
C SER A 96 -6.37 11.86 -8.52
N ILE A 97 -6.47 11.33 -7.30
CA ILE A 97 -7.02 12.05 -6.15
C ILE A 97 -6.09 13.20 -5.71
N ALA A 98 -4.77 12.99 -5.76
CA ALA A 98 -3.78 14.02 -5.46
C ALA A 98 -3.67 15.09 -6.56
N ASN A 99 -4.37 14.91 -7.68
CA ASN A 99 -4.29 15.72 -8.87
C ASN A 99 -2.86 15.85 -9.41
N CYS A 100 -2.10 14.75 -9.40
CA CYS A 100 -0.76 14.67 -9.96
C CYS A 100 -0.76 13.83 -11.24
N THR A 101 0.32 13.90 -12.01
CA THR A 101 0.44 13.10 -13.25
C THR A 101 0.78 11.65 -12.91
N THR A 102 0.09 10.68 -13.51
CA THR A 102 0.46 9.25 -13.44
C THR A 102 0.82 8.72 -14.83
N LEU A 103 1.90 7.93 -14.90
CA LEU A 103 2.38 7.22 -16.07
C LEU A 103 2.17 5.71 -15.82
N PRO A 104 1.01 5.15 -16.20
CA PRO A 104 0.60 3.80 -15.83
C PRO A 104 1.22 2.74 -16.75
N MET A 105 2.44 2.28 -16.44
CA MET A 105 3.19 1.34 -17.29
C MET A 105 3.10 -0.13 -16.84
N SER A 106 2.84 -0.37 -15.57
CA SER A 106 2.68 -1.68 -14.93
C SER A 106 3.92 -2.59 -14.97
N THR A 107 3.87 -3.74 -14.29
CA THR A 107 4.98 -4.70 -14.26
C THR A 107 5.31 -5.31 -15.61
N SER A 108 4.37 -5.35 -16.57
CA SER A 108 4.56 -6.02 -17.87
C SER A 108 5.21 -5.13 -18.94
N ALA A 109 5.43 -3.85 -18.68
CA ALA A 109 6.14 -2.98 -19.61
C ALA A 109 7.59 -3.42 -19.80
N ASN A 110 8.05 -3.41 -21.05
CA ASN A 110 9.46 -3.58 -21.39
C ASN A 110 10.28 -2.43 -20.77
N ASP A 111 11.45 -2.74 -20.23
CA ASP A 111 12.32 -1.73 -19.61
C ASP A 111 12.85 -0.71 -20.62
N GLU A 112 12.95 -1.04 -21.92
CA GLU A 112 13.26 -0.07 -22.98
C GLU A 112 12.17 1.01 -23.10
N ASP A 113 10.89 0.60 -23.19
CA ASP A 113 9.76 1.54 -23.24
C ASP A 113 9.69 2.37 -21.96
N VAL A 114 9.99 1.76 -20.81
CA VAL A 114 10.06 2.47 -19.53
C VAL A 114 11.14 3.55 -19.55
N LEU A 115 12.31 3.27 -20.13
CA LEU A 115 13.37 4.26 -20.30
C LEU A 115 12.96 5.41 -21.20
N ASP A 116 12.28 5.13 -22.31
CA ASP A 116 11.81 6.17 -23.23
C ASP A 116 10.79 7.09 -22.54
N VAL A 117 9.89 6.52 -21.73
CA VAL A 117 8.94 7.27 -20.91
C VAL A 117 9.66 8.10 -19.84
N ILE A 118 10.69 7.55 -19.18
CA ILE A 118 11.49 8.28 -18.20
C ILE A 118 12.18 9.48 -18.85
N GLU A 119 12.76 9.30 -20.04
CA GLU A 119 13.47 10.37 -20.75
C GLU A 119 12.53 11.48 -21.22
N TYR A 120 11.36 11.11 -21.73
CA TYR A 120 10.39 12.04 -22.27
C TYR A 120 9.68 12.83 -21.16
N PHE A 121 9.12 12.14 -20.17
CA PHE A 121 8.25 12.77 -19.15
C PHE A 121 9.00 13.20 -17.90
N LYS A 122 10.21 12.70 -17.66
CA LYS A 122 11.05 13.01 -16.48
C LYS A 122 10.29 12.84 -15.15
N PRO A 123 9.72 11.66 -14.87
CA PRO A 123 9.03 11.39 -13.62
C PRO A 123 9.95 11.61 -12.41
N ASN A 124 9.45 12.31 -11.38
CA ASN A 124 10.19 12.51 -10.13
C ASN A 124 9.85 11.45 -9.07
N ILE A 125 8.72 10.73 -9.21
CA ILE A 125 8.35 9.61 -8.34
C ILE A 125 8.33 8.30 -9.14
N LEU A 126 9.03 7.29 -8.63
CA LEU A 126 8.97 5.92 -9.13
C LEU A 126 8.15 5.05 -8.18
N MET A 127 7.17 4.31 -8.69
CA MET A 127 6.27 3.47 -7.89
C MET A 127 6.34 2.01 -8.35
N GLY A 128 6.51 1.07 -7.43
CA GLY A 128 6.51 -0.36 -7.78
C GLY A 128 6.83 -1.28 -6.62
N SER A 129 6.71 -2.59 -6.85
CA SER A 129 7.19 -3.58 -5.87
C SER A 129 8.72 -3.59 -5.87
N PRO A 130 9.38 -3.80 -4.72
CA PRO A 130 10.84 -3.89 -4.65
C PRO A 130 11.46 -4.81 -5.72
N TYR A 131 10.85 -5.96 -6.03
CA TYR A 131 11.32 -6.82 -7.11
C TYR A 131 11.27 -6.16 -8.51
N ARG A 132 10.17 -5.50 -8.88
CA ARG A 132 10.06 -4.83 -10.19
C ARG A 132 11.03 -3.64 -10.31
N LEU A 133 11.23 -2.92 -9.21
CA LEU A 133 12.18 -1.81 -9.14
C LEU A 133 13.63 -2.29 -9.28
N MET A 134 13.97 -3.44 -8.68
CA MET A 134 15.28 -4.09 -8.86
C MET A 134 15.53 -4.48 -10.33
N GLN A 135 14.53 -5.03 -11.02
CA GLN A 135 14.66 -5.37 -12.45
C GLN A 135 15.02 -4.14 -13.29
N LEU A 136 14.28 -3.04 -13.13
CA LEU A 136 14.57 -1.79 -13.83
C LEU A 136 15.97 -1.26 -13.49
N ALA A 137 16.35 -1.30 -12.22
CA ALA A 137 17.67 -0.85 -11.80
C ALA A 137 18.81 -1.68 -12.43
N PHE A 138 18.66 -3.02 -12.50
CA PHE A 138 19.63 -3.88 -13.18
C PHE A 138 19.68 -3.63 -14.69
N PHE A 139 18.53 -3.35 -15.31
CA PHE A 139 18.47 -2.99 -16.72
C PHE A 139 19.24 -1.68 -16.98
N ILE A 140 18.99 -0.64 -16.19
CA ILE A 140 19.68 0.65 -16.29
C ILE A 140 21.18 0.50 -16.09
N GLU A 141 21.61 -0.25 -15.07
CA GLU A 141 23.02 -0.50 -14.80
C GLU A 141 23.75 -1.08 -16.02
N LYS A 142 23.10 -2.00 -16.76
CA LYS A 142 23.67 -2.58 -17.98
C LYS A 142 23.78 -1.59 -19.14
N GLN A 143 22.86 -0.64 -19.26
CA GLN A 143 22.84 0.33 -20.37
C GLN A 143 24.00 1.35 -20.30
N SER A 144 24.70 1.46 -19.16
CA SER A 144 25.98 2.17 -18.97
C SER A 144 26.05 3.65 -19.39
N LYS A 145 24.92 4.31 -19.71
CA LYS A 145 24.94 5.61 -20.42
C LYS A 145 23.94 6.68 -19.99
N LYS A 146 22.99 6.41 -19.10
CA LYS A 146 21.96 7.39 -18.71
C LYS A 146 21.90 7.56 -17.20
N GLU A 147 22.15 8.78 -16.73
CA GLU A 147 21.88 9.16 -15.34
C GLU A 147 20.36 9.30 -15.17
N ILE A 148 19.79 8.49 -14.27
CA ILE A 148 18.36 8.50 -13.97
C ILE A 148 18.19 8.88 -12.51
N LYS A 149 17.38 9.90 -12.27
CA LYS A 149 17.14 10.43 -10.94
C LYS A 149 15.67 10.42 -10.62
N PHE A 150 15.35 9.92 -9.43
CA PHE A 150 14.04 10.08 -8.80
C PHE A 150 14.20 10.80 -7.46
N GLU A 151 13.22 11.61 -7.10
CA GLU A 151 13.18 12.28 -5.79
C GLU A 151 12.66 11.33 -4.71
N LYS A 152 11.64 10.54 -5.04
CA LYS A 152 10.97 9.60 -4.13
C LYS A 152 10.71 8.27 -4.83
N ILE A 153 10.81 7.18 -4.07
CA ILE A 153 10.39 5.85 -4.50
C ILE A 153 9.26 5.39 -3.61
N PHE A 154 8.10 5.09 -4.19
CA PHE A 154 6.96 4.51 -3.49
C PHE A 154 6.98 2.99 -3.68
N PHE A 155 6.91 2.25 -2.58
CA PHE A 155 6.96 0.80 -2.62
C PHE A 155 5.89 0.16 -1.74
N ALA A 156 5.48 -1.04 -2.15
CA ALA A 156 4.53 -1.89 -1.45
C ALA A 156 4.80 -3.35 -1.85
N CYS A 157 4.03 -4.29 -1.30
CA CYS A 157 4.07 -5.72 -1.62
C CYS A 157 5.28 -6.51 -1.15
N GLU A 158 6.40 -5.88 -0.85
CA GLU A 158 7.57 -6.55 -0.31
C GLU A 158 8.35 -5.60 0.61
N SER A 159 9.25 -6.17 1.42
CA SER A 159 10.19 -5.36 2.20
C SER A 159 11.26 -4.77 1.31
N LEU A 160 11.61 -3.53 1.62
CA LEU A 160 12.75 -2.85 1.05
C LEU A 160 13.91 -2.83 2.05
N ASP A 161 14.76 -3.85 1.97
CA ASP A 161 15.96 -3.96 2.80
C ASP A 161 17.07 -2.97 2.39
N GLU A 162 18.07 -2.82 3.26
CA GLU A 162 19.18 -1.89 3.07
C GLU A 162 20.06 -2.20 1.84
N ILE A 163 20.11 -3.45 1.39
CA ILE A 163 20.87 -3.84 0.20
C ILE A 163 20.19 -3.27 -1.04
N LYS A 164 18.87 -3.45 -1.16
CA LYS A 164 18.07 -2.86 -2.25
C LYS A 164 18.11 -1.34 -2.21
N GLN A 165 17.99 -0.72 -1.02
CA GLN A 165 18.11 0.73 -0.87
C GLN A 165 19.47 1.26 -1.35
N ARG A 166 20.59 0.62 -0.97
CA ARG A 166 21.92 1.02 -1.45
C ARG A 166 22.05 0.91 -2.96
N PHE A 167 21.45 -0.11 -3.57
CA PHE A 167 21.43 -0.27 -5.02
C PHE A 167 20.61 0.84 -5.69
N PHE A 168 19.41 1.11 -5.19
CA PHE A 168 18.57 2.21 -5.68
C PHE A 168 19.22 3.58 -5.52
N LYS A 169 19.90 3.84 -4.39
CA LYS A 169 20.65 5.08 -4.21
C LYS A 169 21.73 5.27 -5.26
N ARG A 170 22.39 4.18 -5.68
CA ARG A 170 23.42 4.22 -6.73
C ARG A 170 22.83 4.41 -8.13
N ILE A 171 21.78 3.67 -8.47
CA ILE A 171 21.24 3.63 -9.84
C ILE A 171 20.21 4.73 -10.11
N PHE A 172 19.34 4.99 -9.14
CA PHE A 172 18.24 5.95 -9.25
C PHE A 172 18.53 7.30 -8.59
N HIS A 173 19.72 7.47 -8.00
CA HIS A 173 20.11 8.67 -7.25
C HIS A 173 19.06 9.12 -6.21
N CYS A 174 18.31 8.15 -5.66
CA CYS A 174 17.17 8.38 -4.77
C CYS A 174 17.48 7.85 -3.36
N SER A 175 17.13 8.64 -2.34
CA SER A 175 17.32 8.29 -0.92
C SER A 175 16.05 8.43 -0.08
N ILE A 176 14.91 8.70 -0.70
CA ILE A 176 13.62 8.83 -0.02
C ILE A 176 12.73 7.68 -0.47
N TYR A 177 12.42 6.78 0.45
CA TYR A 177 11.59 5.60 0.21
C TYR A 177 10.31 5.71 1.03
N ILE A 178 9.16 5.53 0.38
CA ILE A 178 7.85 5.60 0.99
C ILE A 178 7.16 4.24 0.85
N GLY A 179 7.22 3.47 1.93
CA GLY A 179 6.49 2.21 2.06
C GLY A 179 5.01 2.45 2.36
N PHE A 180 4.13 1.67 1.74
CA PHE A 180 2.69 1.68 2.02
C PHE A 180 2.29 0.41 2.76
N TYR A 181 1.42 0.54 3.76
CA TYR A 181 1.01 -0.54 4.64
C TYR A 181 -0.49 -0.78 4.62
N GLY A 182 -0.85 -2.07 4.60
CA GLY A 182 -2.21 -2.55 4.48
C GLY A 182 -2.28 -3.99 3.99
N SER A 183 -3.50 -4.49 3.83
CA SER A 183 -3.75 -5.85 3.35
C SER A 183 -4.92 -5.91 2.35
N ALA A 184 -5.19 -7.10 1.81
CA ALA A 184 -6.40 -7.36 1.02
C ALA A 184 -7.66 -6.94 1.79
N GLU A 185 -7.71 -7.36 3.06
CA GLU A 185 -8.78 -7.12 4.01
C GLU A 185 -8.83 -5.65 4.42
N THR A 186 -7.77 -5.08 4.99
CA THR A 186 -7.80 -3.70 5.53
C THR A 186 -7.77 -2.60 4.46
N GLY A 187 -7.33 -2.93 3.25
CA GLY A 187 -6.90 -1.94 2.25
C GLY A 187 -5.65 -1.19 2.72
N VAL A 188 -5.13 -0.29 1.90
CA VAL A 188 -4.01 0.57 2.30
C VAL A 188 -4.52 1.62 3.27
N PHE A 189 -3.93 1.71 4.45
CA PHE A 189 -4.39 2.66 5.48
C PHE A 189 -3.26 3.48 6.08
N ALA A 190 -2.00 3.14 5.80
CA ALA A 190 -0.85 3.86 6.32
C ALA A 190 0.27 3.93 5.29
N CYS A 191 1.14 4.93 5.41
CA CYS A 191 2.36 5.05 4.63
C CYS A 191 3.50 5.66 5.45
N GLN A 192 4.73 5.45 5.01
CA GLN A 192 5.91 6.05 5.61
C GLN A 192 5.96 7.55 5.28
N SER A 193 6.73 8.30 6.07
CA SER A 193 7.00 9.72 5.81
C SER A 193 8.50 9.95 5.81
N PRO A 194 9.04 10.82 4.92
CA PRO A 194 10.45 11.20 4.94
C PRO A 194 10.90 11.81 6.27
N LYS A 195 9.95 12.32 7.07
CA LYS A 195 10.20 12.90 8.39
C LYS A 195 10.76 11.88 9.39
N TYR A 196 10.46 10.60 9.21
CA TYR A 196 10.93 9.54 10.10
C TYR A 196 12.10 8.79 9.45
N SER A 197 13.18 8.62 10.20
CA SER A 197 14.42 7.97 9.71
C SER A 197 14.30 6.45 9.49
N SER A 198 13.16 5.85 9.84
CA SER A 198 12.97 4.40 9.87
C SER A 198 11.93 3.94 8.85
N THR A 199 12.29 2.93 8.05
CA THR A 199 11.39 2.21 7.14
C THR A 199 10.42 1.25 7.86
N LYS A 200 10.33 1.34 9.19
CA LYS A 200 9.38 0.56 10.00
C LYS A 200 8.23 1.41 10.55
N ILE A 201 8.32 2.73 10.42
CA ILE A 201 7.34 3.66 10.99
C ILE A 201 6.35 4.10 9.93
N TYR A 202 5.06 3.87 10.18
CA TYR A 202 3.97 4.24 9.31
C TYR A 202 3.06 5.26 9.98
N LEU A 203 2.70 6.29 9.23
CA LEU A 203 1.71 7.29 9.58
C LEU A 203 0.34 6.84 9.06
N TYR A 204 -0.70 6.97 9.90
CA TYR A 204 -2.06 6.63 9.51
C TYR A 204 -3.09 7.68 10.00
N PRO A 205 -4.20 7.89 9.27
CA PRO A 205 -5.32 8.72 9.72
C PRO A 205 -6.15 8.04 10.82
N LYS A 206 -6.33 8.69 11.97
CA LYS A 206 -7.12 8.14 13.10
C LYS A 206 -8.63 8.08 12.82
N ASP A 207 -9.11 8.84 11.84
CA ASP A 207 -10.48 8.80 11.32
C ASP A 207 -10.70 7.70 10.27
N LEU A 208 -9.63 7.10 9.76
CA LEU A 208 -9.68 5.95 8.84
C LEU A 208 -9.65 4.62 9.59
N VAL A 209 -8.69 4.45 10.50
CA VAL A 209 -8.53 3.24 11.31
C VAL A 209 -8.27 3.57 12.78
N HIS A 210 -8.81 2.72 13.64
CA HIS A 210 -8.40 2.62 15.03
C HIS A 210 -7.46 1.41 15.18
N ILE A 211 -6.33 1.61 15.87
CA ILE A 211 -5.33 0.57 16.08
C ILE A 211 -5.16 0.32 17.58
N GLU A 212 -5.18 -0.95 17.97
CA GLU A 212 -4.84 -1.44 19.29
C GLU A 212 -3.60 -2.34 19.20
N ILE A 213 -2.81 -2.39 20.29
CA ILE A 213 -1.69 -3.32 20.42
C ILE A 213 -1.99 -4.29 21.56
N ILE A 214 -2.05 -5.58 21.26
CA ILE A 214 -2.32 -6.64 22.24
C ILE A 214 -1.23 -7.70 22.10
N ASP A 215 -0.41 -7.87 23.13
CA ASP A 215 0.75 -8.78 23.09
C ASP A 215 1.64 -8.54 21.86
N SER A 216 1.91 -7.27 21.56
CA SER A 216 2.60 -6.79 20.34
C SER A 216 1.88 -7.02 19.01
N LYS A 217 0.72 -7.68 18.98
CA LYS A 217 -0.06 -7.84 17.75
C LYS A 217 -0.78 -6.55 17.37
N ILE A 218 -0.80 -6.26 16.09
CA ILE A 218 -1.48 -5.10 15.53
C ILE A 218 -2.94 -5.48 15.25
N ILE A 219 -3.85 -4.89 16.03
CA ILE A 219 -5.29 -5.11 15.91
C ILE A 219 -5.92 -3.86 15.28
N VAL A 220 -6.64 -4.03 14.17
CA VAL A 220 -7.16 -2.91 13.36
C VAL A 220 -8.68 -2.94 13.32
N THR A 221 -9.29 -1.79 13.59
CA THR A 221 -10.70 -1.52 13.28
C THR A 221 -10.78 -0.49 12.17
N ASN A 222 -11.42 -0.82 11.05
CA ASN A 222 -11.65 0.12 9.95
C ASN A 222 -12.93 0.90 10.22
N LEU A 223 -12.83 2.24 10.31
CA LEU A 223 -13.90 3.11 10.80
C LEU A 223 -14.88 3.56 9.71
N ILE A 224 -14.54 3.35 8.43
CA ILE A 224 -15.34 3.82 7.29
C ILE A 224 -16.06 2.69 6.54
N ARG A 225 -15.61 1.44 6.72
CA ARG A 225 -16.18 0.29 6.03
C ARG A 225 -17.45 -0.18 6.71
N LYS A 226 -18.55 -0.21 5.94
CA LYS A 226 -19.85 -0.74 6.38
C LYS A 226 -20.13 -2.14 5.83
N ARG A 227 -19.59 -2.46 4.65
CA ARG A 227 -19.66 -3.81 4.06
C ARG A 227 -18.42 -4.60 4.47
N ASN A 228 -18.62 -5.84 4.91
CA ASN A 228 -17.56 -6.72 5.42
C ASN A 228 -16.70 -5.99 6.47
N GLN A 229 -17.38 -5.49 7.51
CA GLN A 229 -16.76 -4.65 8.55
C GLN A 229 -15.60 -5.37 9.21
N LEU A 230 -14.49 -4.67 9.38
CA LEU A 230 -13.31 -5.16 10.09
C LEU A 230 -13.27 -4.44 11.44
N ILE A 231 -13.72 -5.15 12.46
CA ILE A 231 -13.72 -4.70 13.86
C ILE A 231 -12.76 -5.59 14.63
N ARG A 232 -11.80 -4.99 15.32
CA ARG A 232 -10.72 -5.65 16.08
C ARG A 232 -10.06 -6.80 15.30
N PHE A 233 -9.68 -6.54 14.05
CA PHE A 233 -9.06 -7.51 13.16
C PHE A 233 -7.56 -7.67 13.45
N ASP A 234 -7.13 -8.88 13.81
CA ASP A 234 -5.72 -9.25 13.90
C ASP A 234 -5.14 -9.37 12.49
N ILE A 235 -4.30 -8.40 12.10
CA ILE A 235 -3.69 -8.37 10.76
C ILE A 235 -2.59 -9.43 10.60
N GLY A 236 -2.11 -10.01 11.70
CA GLY A 236 -1.05 -11.02 11.74
C GLY A 236 0.37 -10.45 11.80
N ASP A 237 0.51 -9.14 12.00
CA ASP A 237 1.80 -8.46 12.12
C ASP A 237 2.04 -7.98 13.56
N LEU A 238 3.32 -7.78 13.89
CA LEU A 238 3.76 -7.33 15.21
C LEU A 238 4.27 -5.89 15.15
N GLY A 239 3.92 -5.09 16.15
CA GLY A 239 4.33 -3.70 16.23
C GLY A 239 4.00 -3.04 17.56
N ARG A 240 4.21 -1.72 17.60
CA ARG A 240 3.84 -0.85 18.71
C ARG A 240 3.33 0.50 18.20
N LEU A 241 2.45 1.13 18.97
CA LEU A 241 2.12 2.54 18.76
C LEU A 241 3.27 3.42 19.23
N ILE A 242 3.53 4.49 18.48
CA ILE A 242 4.46 5.54 18.86
C ILE A 242 3.64 6.76 19.29
N SER A 243 3.97 7.32 20.45
CA SER A 243 3.41 8.60 20.89
C SER A 243 3.81 9.69 19.90
N ASN A 244 2.82 10.42 19.38
CA ASN A 244 3.04 11.54 18.49
C ASN A 244 2.28 12.75 19.03
N ASP A 245 3.02 13.76 19.50
CA ASP A 245 2.46 15.01 20.00
C ASP A 245 2.29 16.06 18.89
N GLU A 246 2.80 15.81 17.67
CA GLU A 246 2.75 16.78 16.58
C GLU A 246 1.40 16.80 15.84
N HIS A 247 0.61 15.72 15.94
CA HIS A 247 -0.60 15.55 15.14
C HIS A 247 -1.74 14.81 15.88
N ASP A 248 -2.74 15.55 16.35
CA ASP A 248 -3.93 14.95 16.96
C ASP A 248 -4.67 14.00 16.00
N LYS A 249 -4.65 14.32 14.69
CA LYS A 249 -5.40 13.60 13.65
C LYS A 249 -4.71 12.34 13.11
N TYR A 250 -3.40 12.21 13.34
CA TYR A 250 -2.60 11.11 12.76
C TYR A 250 -1.97 10.27 13.86
N GLY A 251 -1.93 8.96 13.67
CA GLY A 251 -1.21 8.03 14.54
C GLY A 251 0.08 7.55 13.88
N LEU A 252 1.01 7.09 14.71
CA LEU A 252 2.24 6.44 14.28
C LEU A 252 2.27 5.00 14.79
N ILE A 253 2.64 4.08 13.90
CA ILE A 253 2.86 2.69 14.24
C ILE A 253 4.22 2.23 13.73
N GLU A 254 4.98 1.59 14.61
CA GLU A 254 6.20 0.86 14.23
C GLU A 254 5.87 -0.62 14.02
N VAL A 255 6.25 -1.17 12.87
CA VAL A 255 6.04 -2.58 12.52
C VAL A 255 7.36 -3.32 12.61
N PHE A 256 7.46 -4.26 13.55
CA PHE A 256 8.68 -5.03 13.82
C PHE A 256 8.85 -6.21 12.88
N HIS A 257 7.75 -6.94 12.70
CA HIS A 257 7.68 -8.14 11.90
C HIS A 257 6.37 -8.10 11.14
N SER A 258 6.49 -8.01 9.82
CA SER A 258 5.36 -8.20 8.94
C SER A 258 5.47 -9.61 8.38
N GLN A 259 4.57 -10.50 8.81
CA GLN A 259 4.50 -11.84 8.24
C GLN A 259 4.07 -11.79 6.77
N ARG A 260 3.49 -10.66 6.37
CA ARG A 260 2.95 -10.43 5.05
C ARG A 260 3.17 -8.96 4.75
N LEU A 261 4.33 -8.63 4.18
CA LEU A 261 4.49 -7.33 3.52
C LEU A 261 3.46 -7.26 2.41
N VAL A 262 2.29 -6.73 2.77
CA VAL A 262 1.40 -5.98 1.89
C VAL A 262 1.01 -6.77 0.63
N MET A 263 0.30 -7.89 0.75
CA MET A 263 -0.35 -8.47 -0.45
C MET A 263 -1.51 -7.59 -0.91
N ILE A 264 -1.16 -6.46 -1.53
CA ILE A 264 -1.94 -5.70 -2.49
C ILE A 264 -1.58 -6.16 -3.90
N GLY A 265 -0.37 -6.70 -4.07
CA GLY A 265 0.06 -7.46 -5.23
C GLY A 265 -0.41 -8.90 -5.18
#